data_AF-A0AAV5NAQ6-F1
#
_entry.id   AF-A0AAV5NAQ6-F1
#
_cell.length_a   1.000
_cell.length_b   1.000
_cell.length_c   1.000
_cell.angle_alpha   90.00
_cell.angle_beta   90.00
_cell.angle_gamma   90.00
#
_symmetry.space_group_name_H-M   'P 1'
#
loop_
_entity.id
_entity.type
_entity.pdbx_description
1 polymer ?
#
loop_
_entity_poly.entity_id
_entity_poly.type
_entity_poly.pdbx_seq_one_letter_code
_entity_poly.pdbx_strand_id
1 'polypeptide(L)'
;MKRPLPPMLIFTRTQRAFDHFLSENIEPEAHNQARDIQIRLQHCRNLAANAEHEGDKRMAMIWDESAFGLEDQLQRLLMANRLPEDVPEIPAPPALRPIATELFSQPEINRAQTLSAWCAKQVEHLRAITVGAAIRKYP
;
A
#
# COMPACT_ATOMS: atom_id res chain seq x y z
N MET A 1 -15.36 -13.03 -30.29
CA MET A 1 -13.96 -13.32 -29.93
C MET A 1 -13.85 -13.22 -28.41
N LYS A 2 -13.54 -14.32 -27.70
CA LYS A 2 -13.37 -14.30 -26.23
C LYS A 2 -12.02 -13.65 -25.91
N ARG A 3 -12.02 -12.42 -25.40
CA ARG A 3 -10.79 -11.75 -24.94
C ARG A 3 -10.41 -12.29 -23.55
N PRO A 4 -9.12 -12.52 -23.27
CA PRO A 4 -8.69 -13.00 -21.97
C PRO A 4 -8.97 -11.92 -20.90
N LEU A 5 -9.62 -12.34 -19.81
CA LEU A 5 -9.85 -11.47 -18.65
C LEU A 5 -8.50 -11.11 -17.99
N PRO A 6 -8.34 -9.88 -17.49
CA PRO A 6 -7.21 -9.51 -16.63
C PRO A 6 -7.06 -10.51 -15.47
N PRO A 7 -5.83 -10.81 -15.00
CA PRO A 7 -5.59 -11.84 -13.99
C PRO A 7 -6.33 -11.58 -12.67
N MET A 8 -6.59 -10.31 -12.33
CA MET A 8 -7.37 -9.94 -11.13
C MET A 8 -8.86 -10.28 -11.24
N LEU A 9 -9.40 -10.45 -12.44
CA LEU A 9 -10.82 -10.72 -12.65
C LEU A 9 -11.12 -12.22 -12.74
N ILE A 10 -10.13 -13.10 -12.56
CA ILE A 10 -10.34 -14.55 -12.52
C ILE A 10 -11.24 -14.94 -11.33
N PHE A 11 -11.12 -14.23 -10.21
CA PHE A 11 -11.90 -14.45 -8.99
C PHE A 11 -13.36 -13.97 -9.11
N THR A 12 -13.70 -13.18 -10.12
CA THR A 12 -15.06 -12.68 -10.39
C THR A 12 -16.01 -13.74 -10.96
N ARG A 13 -15.55 -14.99 -11.14
CA ARG A 13 -16.37 -16.07 -11.69
C ARG A 13 -17.46 -16.54 -10.74
N THR A 14 -17.22 -16.46 -9.43
CA THR A 14 -18.23 -16.79 -8.42
C THR A 14 -18.22 -15.72 -7.34
N GLN A 15 -19.40 -15.39 -6.80
CA GLN A 15 -19.54 -14.36 -5.77
C GLN A 15 -18.69 -14.70 -4.53
N ARG A 16 -18.65 -15.98 -4.15
CA ARG A 16 -17.86 -16.45 -3.01
C ARG A 16 -16.35 -16.27 -3.20
N ALA A 17 -15.82 -16.58 -4.39
CA ALA A 17 -14.41 -16.38 -4.67
C ALA A 17 -14.04 -14.89 -4.73
N PHE A 18 -14.96 -14.06 -5.23
CA PHE A 18 -14.79 -12.62 -5.27
C PHE A 18 -14.81 -12.00 -3.87
N ASP A 19 -15.76 -12.38 -3.02
CA ASP A 19 -15.85 -11.89 -1.64
C ASP A 19 -14.61 -12.29 -0.82
N HIS A 20 -14.09 -13.50 -1.04
CA HIS A 20 -12.85 -13.95 -0.43
C HIS A 20 -11.65 -13.09 -0.88
N PHE A 21 -11.51 -12.86 -2.19
CA PHE A 21 -10.47 -11.98 -2.73
C PHE A 21 -10.54 -10.56 -2.14
N LEU A 22 -11.74 -9.99 -2.04
CA LEU A 22 -11.94 -8.67 -1.42
C LEU A 22 -11.46 -8.68 0.04
N SER A 23 -11.83 -9.70 0.81
CA SER A 23 -11.48 -9.78 2.23
C SER A 23 -9.98 -9.89 2.50
N GLU A 24 -9.23 -10.51 1.59
CA GLU A 24 -7.80 -10.75 1.76
C GLU A 24 -6.92 -9.63 1.18
N ASN A 25 -7.37 -8.95 0.11
CA ASN A 25 -6.48 -8.12 -0.71
C ASN A 25 -6.93 -6.66 -0.83
N ILE A 26 -8.13 -6.30 -0.37
CA ILE A 26 -8.74 -5.00 -0.67
C ILE A 26 -9.20 -4.33 0.63
N GLU A 27 -9.09 -3.01 0.68
CA GLU A 27 -9.59 -2.21 1.80
C GLU A 27 -11.11 -2.39 2.02
N PRO A 28 -11.58 -2.56 3.28
CA PRO A 28 -12.98 -2.81 3.59
C PRO A 28 -13.96 -1.76 3.05
N GLU A 29 -13.52 -0.50 2.98
CA GLU A 29 -14.34 0.61 2.49
C GLU A 29 -14.75 0.43 1.03
N ALA A 30 -13.88 -0.20 0.23
CA ALA A 30 -14.11 -0.44 -1.19
C ALA A 30 -14.94 -1.72 -1.46
N HIS A 31 -15.18 -2.59 -0.46
CA HIS A 31 -15.84 -3.88 -0.67
C HIS A 31 -17.26 -3.75 -1.22
N ASN A 32 -18.06 -2.84 -0.64
CA ASN A 32 -19.45 -2.68 -1.05
C ASN A 32 -19.57 -2.14 -2.48
N GLN A 33 -18.71 -1.20 -2.84
CA GLN A 33 -18.67 -0.66 -4.20
C GLN A 33 -18.17 -1.71 -5.20
N ALA A 34 -17.16 -2.50 -4.84
CA ALA A 34 -16.67 -3.59 -5.66
C ALA A 34 -17.76 -4.65 -5.91
N ARG A 35 -18.54 -5.01 -4.87
CA ARG A 35 -19.69 -5.92 -4.99
C ARG A 35 -20.78 -5.38 -5.90
N ASP A 36 -21.15 -4.11 -5.78
CA ASP A 36 -22.17 -3.49 -6.63
C ASP A 36 -21.77 -3.55 -8.12
N ILE A 37 -20.54 -3.14 -8.42
CA ILE A 37 -20.01 -3.19 -9.79
C ILE A 37 -20.00 -4.63 -10.31
N GLN A 38 -19.61 -5.60 -9.48
CA GLN A 38 -19.58 -7.02 -9.83
C GLN A 38 -20.99 -7.58 -10.14
N ILE A 39 -22.00 -7.22 -9.33
CA ILE A 39 -23.39 -7.63 -9.57
C ILE A 39 -23.89 -7.07 -10.91
N ARG A 40 -23.64 -5.78 -11.15
CA ARG A 40 -24.04 -5.10 -12.39
C ARG A 40 -23.32 -5.69 -13.61
N LEU A 41 -22.03 -6.01 -13.47
CA LEU A 41 -21.26 -6.68 -14.51
C LEU A 41 -21.86 -8.04 -14.88
N GLN A 42 -22.17 -8.86 -13.86
CA GLN A 42 -22.78 -10.17 -14.09
C GLN A 42 -24.16 -10.02 -14.75
N HIS A 43 -24.93 -9.02 -14.36
CA HIS A 43 -26.22 -8.72 -14.98
C HIS A 43 -26.07 -8.36 -16.46
N CYS A 44 -25.14 -7.47 -16.82
CA CYS A 44 -24.87 -7.10 -18.22
C CYS A 44 -24.42 -8.31 -19.05
N ARG A 45 -23.55 -9.18 -18.50
CA ARG A 45 -23.12 -10.42 -19.19
C ARG A 45 -24.30 -11.38 -19.43
N ASN A 46 -25.20 -11.51 -18.46
CA ASN A 46 -26.40 -12.34 -18.62
C ASN A 46 -27.34 -11.75 -19.69
N LEU A 47 -27.52 -10.43 -19.72
CA LEU A 47 -28.32 -9.74 -20.73
C LEU A 47 -27.72 -9.88 -22.14
N ALA A 48 -26.39 -9.81 -22.25
CA ALA A 48 -25.69 -10.03 -23.52
C ALA A 48 -25.91 -11.47 -24.03
N ALA A 49 -25.77 -12.47 -23.15
CA ALA A 49 -26.00 -13.87 -23.49
C ALA A 49 -27.46 -14.14 -23.89
N ASN A 50 -28.42 -13.54 -23.19
CA ASN A 50 -29.84 -13.66 -23.54
C ASN A 50 -30.15 -13.03 -24.90
N ALA A 51 -29.63 -11.82 -25.16
CA ALA A 51 -29.81 -11.15 -26.46
C ALA A 51 -29.17 -11.94 -27.61
N GLU A 52 -28.00 -12.55 -27.38
CA GLU A 52 -27.35 -13.43 -28.36
C GLU A 52 -28.20 -14.69 -28.63
N HIS A 53 -28.79 -15.28 -27.58
CA HIS A 53 -29.69 -16.43 -27.70
C HIS A 53 -30.98 -16.10 -28.46
N GLU A 54 -31.53 -14.91 -28.26
CA GLU A 54 -32.71 -14.40 -28.98
C GLU A 54 -32.39 -13.94 -30.41
N GLY A 55 -31.10 -13.93 -30.80
CA GLY A 55 -30.65 -13.52 -32.13
C GLY A 55 -30.49 -12.00 -32.31
N ASP A 56 -30.71 -11.20 -31.27
CA ASP A 56 -30.48 -9.75 -31.28
C ASP A 56 -29.00 -9.42 -31.03
N LYS A 57 -28.22 -9.53 -32.11
CA LYS A 57 -26.78 -9.23 -32.10
C LYS A 57 -26.46 -7.79 -31.72
N ARG A 58 -27.36 -6.84 -31.99
CA ARG A 58 -27.13 -5.42 -31.69
C ARG A 58 -27.25 -5.19 -30.18
N MET A 59 -28.29 -5.73 -29.56
CA MET A 59 -28.46 -5.64 -28.11
C MET A 59 -27.36 -6.43 -27.38
N ALA A 60 -26.97 -7.60 -27.88
CA ALA A 60 -25.84 -8.35 -27.33
C ALA A 60 -24.56 -7.50 -27.30
N MET A 61 -24.24 -6.79 -28.39
CA MET A 61 -23.08 -5.92 -28.47
C MET A 61 -23.15 -4.74 -27.49
N ILE A 62 -24.32 -4.10 -27.33
CA ILE A 62 -24.51 -2.99 -26.38
C ILE A 62 -24.28 -3.45 -24.93
N TRP A 63 -24.82 -4.62 -24.57
CA TRP A 63 -24.65 -5.18 -23.23
C TRP A 63 -23.21 -5.61 -22.98
N ASP A 64 -22.53 -6.17 -23.99
CA ASP A 64 -21.11 -6.49 -23.92
C ASP A 64 -20.23 -5.25 -23.74
N GLU A 65 -20.51 -4.15 -24.46
CA GLU A 65 -19.79 -2.87 -24.28
C GLU A 65 -20.00 -2.30 -22.87
N SER A 66 -21.23 -2.42 -22.34
CA SER A 66 -21.55 -2.00 -20.98
C SER A 66 -20.81 -2.85 -19.93
N ALA A 67 -20.76 -4.17 -20.13
CA ALA A 67 -20.00 -5.08 -19.30
C ALA A 67 -18.50 -4.73 -19.32
N PHE A 68 -17.95 -4.41 -20.50
CA PHE A 68 -16.55 -4.00 -20.63
C PHE A 68 -16.25 -2.71 -19.84
N GLY A 69 -17.14 -1.71 -19.89
CA GLY A 69 -16.98 -0.48 -19.10
C GLY A 69 -16.99 -0.74 -17.59
N LEU A 70 -17.83 -1.67 -17.13
CA LEU A 70 -17.88 -2.08 -15.72
C LEU A 70 -16.64 -2.88 -15.30
N GLU A 71 -16.09 -3.72 -16.18
CA GLU A 71 -14.83 -4.43 -15.93
C GLU A 71 -13.66 -3.47 -15.70
N ASP A 72 -13.53 -2.44 -16.54
CA ASP A 72 -12.49 -1.43 -16.39
C ASP A 72 -12.65 -0.61 -15.10
N GLN A 73 -13.88 -0.22 -14.76
CA GLN A 73 -14.18 0.45 -13.49
C GLN A 73 -13.83 -0.45 -12.28
N LEU A 74 -14.20 -1.72 -12.33
CA LEU A 74 -13.87 -2.68 -11.28
C LEU A 74 -12.37 -2.84 -11.13
N GLN A 75 -11.64 -3.01 -12.24
CA GLN A 75 -10.20 -3.13 -12.23
C GLN A 75 -9.53 -1.91 -11.59
N ARG A 76 -9.92 -0.70 -11.99
CA ARG A 76 -9.38 0.54 -11.42
C ARG A 76 -9.63 0.64 -9.92
N LEU A 77 -10.84 0.31 -9.48
CA LEU A 77 -11.22 0.33 -8.07
C LEU A 77 -10.39 -0.67 -7.26
N LEU A 78 -10.22 -1.90 -7.75
CA LEU A 78 -9.43 -2.93 -7.07
C LEU A 78 -7.94 -2.57 -7.04
N MET A 79 -7.41 -1.95 -8.08
CA MET A 79 -6.00 -1.51 -8.09
C MET A 79 -5.75 -0.33 -7.14
N ALA A 80 -6.70 0.60 -7.04
CA ALA A 80 -6.56 1.77 -6.18
C ALA A 80 -6.65 1.45 -4.68
N ASN A 81 -7.40 0.40 -4.31
CA ASN A 81 -7.66 0.02 -2.92
C ASN A 81 -6.98 -1.30 -2.54
N ARG A 82 -5.92 -1.68 -3.26
CA ARG A 82 -5.14 -2.88 -2.95
C ARG A 82 -4.41 -2.66 -1.64
N LEU A 83 -4.57 -3.62 -0.73
CA LEU A 83 -3.77 -3.66 0.48
C LEU A 83 -2.29 -3.79 0.08
N PRO A 84 -1.37 -3.13 0.81
CA PRO A 84 0.06 -3.34 0.58
C PRO A 84 0.35 -4.84 0.70
N GLU A 85 0.96 -5.44 -0.32
CA GLU A 85 1.52 -6.78 -0.16
C GLU A 85 2.51 -6.70 1.00
N ASP A 86 2.40 -7.64 1.96
CA ASP A 86 3.45 -7.85 2.95
C ASP A 86 4.75 -7.96 2.18
N VAL A 87 5.60 -6.93 2.31
CA VAL A 87 6.90 -6.88 1.66
C VAL A 87 7.58 -8.18 2.04
N PRO A 88 7.98 -9.05 1.09
CA PRO A 88 8.66 -10.29 1.45
C PRO A 88 9.81 -9.92 2.36
N GLU A 89 9.83 -10.50 3.57
CA GLU A 89 10.88 -10.28 4.55
C GLU A 89 12.21 -10.26 3.80
N ILE A 90 12.90 -9.13 3.84
CA ILE A 90 14.24 -8.99 3.28
C ILE A 90 14.99 -10.23 3.77
N PRO A 91 15.48 -11.12 2.87
CA PRO A 91 16.03 -12.39 3.29
C PRO A 91 17.06 -12.11 4.37
N ALA A 92 16.89 -12.73 5.54
CA ALA A 92 17.82 -12.57 6.65
C ALA A 92 19.24 -12.77 6.08
N PRO A 93 20.17 -11.82 6.32
CA PRO A 93 21.50 -11.90 5.73
C PRO A 93 22.09 -13.28 6.05
N PRO A 94 22.75 -13.93 5.08
CA PRO A 94 23.27 -15.28 5.26
C PRO A 94 24.10 -15.32 6.53
N ALA A 95 23.85 -16.34 7.37
CA ALA A 95 24.47 -16.49 8.67
C ALA A 95 25.96 -16.14 8.57
N LEU A 96 26.34 -15.05 9.26
CA LEU A 96 27.72 -14.61 9.40
C LEU A 96 28.50 -15.82 9.93
N ARG A 97 29.29 -16.45 9.06
CA ARG A 97 30.44 -17.22 9.52
C ARG A 97 31.21 -16.29 10.46
N PRO A 98 31.74 -16.77 11.59
CA PRO A 98 32.49 -15.92 12.52
C PRO A 98 33.76 -15.43 11.82
N ILE A 99 33.64 -14.32 11.09
CA ILE A 99 34.74 -13.53 10.61
C ILE A 99 35.08 -12.62 11.78
N ALA A 100 36.33 -12.72 12.21
CA ALA A 100 36.93 -12.02 13.33
C ALA A 100 36.30 -10.65 13.62
N THR A 101 35.86 -10.50 14.86
CA THR A 101 35.23 -9.34 15.49
C THR A 101 36.18 -8.15 15.61
N GLU A 102 36.82 -7.68 14.54
CA GLU A 102 37.82 -6.62 14.64
C GLU A 102 37.68 -5.45 13.66
N LEU A 103 36.72 -5.42 12.73
CA LEU A 103 36.76 -4.41 11.66
C LEU A 103 35.51 -3.57 11.38
N PHE A 104 34.41 -3.72 12.13
CA PHE A 104 33.26 -2.82 11.98
C PHE A 104 33.04 -1.92 13.20
N SER A 105 33.71 -0.78 13.10
CA SER A 105 33.12 0.55 13.25
C SER A 105 32.78 1.08 14.65
N GLN A 106 33.85 1.35 15.40
CA GLN A 106 33.92 2.30 16.52
C GLN A 106 33.83 3.83 16.19
N PRO A 107 33.84 4.36 14.94
CA PRO A 107 33.96 5.82 14.75
C PRO A 107 32.64 6.60 14.89
N GLU A 108 31.47 5.96 14.72
CA GLU A 108 30.18 6.66 14.80
C GLU A 108 29.75 6.96 16.24
N ILE A 109 30.01 6.03 17.17
CA ILE A 109 29.75 6.21 18.60
C ILE A 109 30.61 7.35 19.14
N ASN A 110 31.87 7.44 18.72
CA ASN A 110 32.76 8.55 19.08
C ASN A 110 32.23 9.89 18.56
N ARG A 111 31.73 9.97 17.32
CA ARG A 111 31.23 11.23 16.74
C ARG A 111 30.01 11.75 17.48
N ALA A 112 29.05 10.88 17.80
CA ALA A 112 27.84 11.25 18.54
C ALA A 112 28.15 11.72 19.97
N GLN A 113 29.08 11.03 20.66
CA GLN A 113 29.52 11.42 22.00
C GLN A 113 30.32 12.73 22.02
N THR A 114 31.15 12.97 21.00
CA THR A 114 31.92 14.22 20.90
C THR A 114 31.00 15.41 20.64
N LEU A 115 29.96 15.22 19.82
CA LEU A 115 29.01 16.27 19.47
C LEU A 115 28.07 16.61 20.63
N SER A 116 27.63 15.62 21.40
CA SER A 116 26.83 15.86 22.61
C SER A 116 27.62 16.58 23.71
N ALA A 117 28.89 16.19 23.92
CA ALA A 117 29.78 16.88 24.86
C ALA A 117 30.06 18.33 24.44
N TRP A 118 30.23 18.58 23.13
CA TRP A 118 30.41 19.94 22.59
C TRP A 118 29.16 20.80 22.80
N CYS A 119 27.95 20.27 22.50
CA CYS A 119 26.70 20.98 22.74
C CYS A 119 26.48 21.31 24.23
N ALA A 120 26.78 20.36 25.12
CA ALA A 120 26.67 20.60 26.57
C ALA A 120 27.58 21.75 27.04
N LYS A 121 28.82 21.80 26.54
CA LYS A 121 29.78 22.86 26.88
C LYS A 121 29.33 24.25 26.38
N GLN A 122 28.73 24.33 25.19
CA GLN A 122 28.19 25.60 24.68
C GLN A 122 26.99 26.09 25.51
N VAL A 123 26.10 25.18 25.92
CA VAL A 123 24.97 25.51 26.80
C VAL A 123 25.47 25.97 28.17
N GLU A 124 26.50 25.36 28.73
CA GLU A 124 27.09 25.78 30.00
C GLU A 124 27.74 27.16 29.91
N HIS A 125 28.48 27.45 28.82
CA HIS A 125 29.01 28.80 28.57
C HIS A 125 27.90 29.84 28.40
N LEU A 126 26.85 29.54 27.65
CA LEU A 126 25.69 30.43 27.52
C LEU A 126 24.98 30.65 28.86
N ARG A 127 24.87 29.62 29.70
CA ARG A 127 24.34 29.73 31.07
C ARG A 127 25.26 30.54 31.99
N ALA A 128 26.58 30.40 31.90
CA ALA A 128 27.51 31.22 32.67
C ALA A 128 27.40 32.72 32.33
N ILE A 129 27.17 33.03 31.04
CA ILE A 129 26.95 34.41 30.58
C ILE A 129 25.59 34.95 31.05
N THR A 130 24.55 34.11 31.03
CA THR A 130 23.16 34.54 31.34
C THR A 130 22.82 34.50 32.83
N VAL A 131 23.45 33.62 33.61
CA VAL A 131 23.24 33.47 35.06
C VAL A 131 24.30 34.25 35.88
N GLY A 132 25.35 34.74 35.22
CA GLY A 132 26.45 35.51 35.81
C GLY A 132 26.25 37.04 35.86
N ALA A 133 25.03 37.54 36.03
CA ALA A 133 24.79 38.98 36.26
C ALA A 133 23.91 39.23 37.51
N ALA A 134 24.37 38.77 38.67
CA ALA A 134 24.00 39.39 39.93
C ALA A 134 24.92 40.62 40.13
N ILE A 135 24.41 41.81 39.79
CA ILE A 135 25.03 43.07 40.20
C ILE A 135 24.87 43.16 41.74
N ARG A 136 25.87 42.67 42.48
CA ARG A 136 26.04 43.01 43.89
C ARG A 136 26.54 44.46 43.95
N LYS A 137 25.63 45.40 44.20
CA LYS A 137 25.96 46.73 44.71
C LYS A 137 26.39 46.57 46.17
N TYR A 138 27.65 46.84 46.46
CA TYR A 138 28.11 47.17 47.82
C TYR A 138 27.72 48.63 48.12
N PRO A 139 27.44 48.93 49.39
CA PRO A 139 28.42 49.63 50.22
C PRO A 139 29.21 48.67 51.11
#